data_AF-A0A0A2MJ70-F1
#
_entry.id   AF-A0A0A2MJ70-F1
#
_cell.length_a   1.000
_cell.length_b   1.000
_cell.length_c   1.000
_cell.angle_alpha   90.00
_cell.angle_beta   90.00
_cell.angle_gamma   90.00
#
_symmetry.space_group_name_H-M   'P 1'
#
loop_
_entity.id
_entity.type
_entity.pdbx_description
1 polymer ?
#
loop_
_entity_poly.entity_id
_entity_poly.type
_entity_poly.pdbx_seq_one_letter_code
_entity_poly.pdbx_strand_id
1 'polypeptide(L)' 'MALNTPVLKEDIKTIATEMRTRTEISDDEFAERLSIAIERFVKSASIIYVNGLTAPNGPVTGTFAGNLE' A
#
# COMPACT_ATOMS: atom_id res chain seq x y z
N MET A 1 -12.10 6.82 -5.29
CA MET A 1 -12.42 5.48 -4.75
C MET A 1 -11.79 5.36 -3.36
N ALA A 2 -12.28 4.52 -2.46
CA ALA A 2 -11.61 4.34 -1.16
C ALA A 2 -10.58 3.22 -1.28
N LEU A 3 -9.36 3.45 -0.77
CA LEU A 3 -8.32 2.42 -0.65
C LEU A 3 -8.91 1.10 -0.13
N ASN A 4 -8.47 -0.04 -0.66
CA ASN A 4 -9.02 -1.38 -0.39
C ASN A 4 -8.72 -1.87 1.05
N THR A 5 -9.32 -1.20 2.02
CA THR A 5 -9.15 -1.43 3.46
C THR A 5 -9.53 -2.85 3.90
N PRO A 6 -10.45 -3.59 3.23
CA PRO A 6 -10.68 -5.00 3.53
C PRO A 6 -9.43 -5.88 3.38
N VAL A 7 -8.63 -5.68 2.33
CA VAL A 7 -7.43 -6.49 2.09
C VAL A 7 -6.37 -6.22 3.16
N LEU A 8 -6.11 -4.95 3.47
CA LEU A 8 -5.16 -4.59 4.54
C LEU A 8 -5.59 -5.18 5.89
N LYS A 9 -6.89 -5.18 6.19
CA LYS A 9 -7.41 -5.75 7.44
C LYS A 9 -7.14 -7.25 7.55
N GLU A 10 -7.32 -8.02 6.46
CA GLU A 10 -7.04 -9.46 6.47
C GLU A 10 -5.54 -9.76 6.54
N ASP A 11 -4.70 -8.96 5.88
CA ASP A 11 -3.23 -9.07 5.99
C ASP A 11 -2.77 -8.84 7.44
N ILE A 12 -3.27 -7.79 8.10
CA ILE A 12 -2.94 -7.49 9.51
C ILE A 12 -3.43 -8.61 10.43
N LYS A 13 -4.64 -9.16 10.22
CA LYS A 13 -5.16 -10.27 11.01
C LYS A 13 -4.28 -11.52 10.88
N THR A 14 -3.79 -11.79 9.68
CA THR A 14 -2.90 -12.93 9.40
C THR A 14 -1.59 -12.77 10.15
N ILE A 15 -0.93 -11.61 10.00
CA ILE A 15 0.31 -11.29 10.73
C ILE A 15 0.10 -11.41 12.24
N ALA A 16 -0.96 -10.81 12.79
CA ALA A 16 -1.24 -10.87 14.23
C ALA A 16 -1.52 -12.29 14.73
N THR A 17 -2.18 -13.12 13.93
CA THR A 17 -2.46 -14.53 14.28
C THR A 17 -1.16 -15.32 14.33
N GLU A 18 -0.30 -15.17 13.34
CA GLU A 18 1.00 -15.84 13.29
C GLU A 18 1.90 -15.40 14.45
N MET A 19 1.96 -14.11 14.76
CA MET A 19 2.75 -13.60 15.91
C MET A 19 2.24 -14.15 17.24
N ARG A 20 0.93 -14.32 17.42
CA ARG A 20 0.36 -14.92 18.64
C ARG A 20 0.72 -16.39 18.82
N THR A 21 0.98 -17.10 17.74
CA THR A 21 1.38 -18.51 17.78
C THR A 21 2.88 -18.71 17.98
N ARG A 22 3.66 -17.63 17.96
CA ARG A 22 5.11 -17.68 18.16
C ARG A 22 5.46 -17.81 19.63
N THR A 23 6.48 -18.62 19.90
CA THR A 23 7.05 -18.83 21.24
C THR A 23 8.24 -17.92 21.52
N GLU A 24 8.77 -17.26 20.49
CA GLU A 24 9.94 -16.37 20.55
C GLU A 24 9.51 -14.92 20.38
N ILE A 25 10.29 -14.00 20.96
CA ILE A 25 10.11 -12.56 20.76
C ILE A 25 10.32 -12.26 19.27
N SER A 26 9.31 -11.64 18.65
CA SER A 26 9.25 -11.43 17.20
C SER A 26 8.82 -10.00 16.84
N ASP A 27 9.09 -9.05 17.72
CA ASP A 27 8.67 -7.64 17.57
C ASP A 27 9.21 -7.00 16.28
N ASP A 28 10.47 -7.28 15.93
CA ASP A 28 11.09 -6.75 14.71
C ASP A 28 10.44 -7.34 13.45
N GLU A 29 10.21 -8.66 13.41
CA GLU A 29 9.52 -9.30 12.28
C GLU A 29 8.08 -8.80 12.16
N PHE A 30 7.38 -8.64 13.28
CA PHE A 30 6.05 -8.07 13.31
C PHE A 30 6.03 -6.67 12.70
N ALA A 31 6.95 -5.80 13.13
CA ALA A 31 7.07 -4.43 12.64
C ALA A 31 7.40 -4.41 11.13
N GLU A 32 8.34 -5.23 10.69
CA GLU A 32 8.72 -5.35 9.28
C GLU A 32 7.53 -5.76 8.43
N ARG A 33 6.86 -6.86 8.78
CA ARG A 33 5.72 -7.40 8.01
C ARG A 33 4.53 -6.45 7.99
N LEU A 34 4.26 -5.78 9.10
CA LEU A 34 3.22 -4.76 9.18
C LEU A 34 3.54 -3.58 8.26
N SER A 35 4.79 -3.10 8.27
CA SER A 35 5.22 -1.99 7.41
C SER A 35 5.08 -2.32 5.92
N ILE A 36 5.44 -3.53 5.51
CA ILE A 36 5.30 -4.02 4.13
C ILE A 36 3.83 -4.11 3.70
N ALA A 37 2.96 -4.59 4.59
CA ALA A 37 1.52 -4.67 4.30
C ALA A 37 0.90 -3.27 4.08
N ILE A 38 1.29 -2.30 4.91
CA ILE A 38 0.87 -0.90 4.77
C ILE A 38 1.43 -0.29 3.48
N GLU A 39 2.71 -0.50 3.18
CA GLU A 39 3.34 0.00 1.95
C GLU A 39 2.63 -0.54 0.70
N ARG A 40 2.36 -1.85 0.66
CA ARG A 40 1.62 -2.48 -0.44
C ARG A 40 0.22 -1.90 -0.58
N PHE A 41 -0.46 -1.69 0.53
CA PHE A 41 -1.78 -1.09 0.56
C PHE A 41 -1.77 0.34 0.00
N VAL A 42 -0.83 1.18 0.42
CA VAL A 42 -0.67 2.55 -0.09
C VAL A 42 -0.33 2.54 -1.58
N LYS A 43 0.54 1.63 -2.03
CA LYS A 43 0.88 1.46 -3.45
C LYS A 43 -0.25 0.90 -4.31
N SER A 44 -1.23 0.23 -3.71
CA SER A 44 -2.42 -0.27 -4.41
C SER A 44 -3.43 0.83 -4.75
N ALA A 45 -3.24 2.04 -4.19
CA ALA A 45 -3.99 3.23 -4.59
C ALA A 45 -3.89 3.41 -6.10
N SER A 46 -5.03 3.41 -6.77
CA SER A 46 -5.06 3.60 -8.22
C SER A 46 -4.99 5.08 -8.50
N ILE A 47 -3.95 5.52 -9.20
CA ILE A 47 -3.88 6.89 -9.69
C ILE A 47 -4.92 7.04 -10.80
N ILE A 48 -6.06 7.64 -10.46
CA ILE A 48 -7.08 8.00 -11.46
C ILE A 48 -6.59 9.26 -12.18
N TYR A 49 -6.06 9.08 -13.39
CA TYR A 49 -5.74 10.19 -14.28
C TYR A 49 -7.04 10.76 -14.86
N VAL A 50 -7.46 11.92 -14.34
CA VAL A 50 -8.70 12.60 -14.79
C VAL A 50 -8.54 13.22 -16.17
N ASN A 51 -7.30 13.47 -16.61
CA ASN A 51 -6.96 14.02 -17.92
C ASN A 51 -5.86 13.19 -18.59
N GLY A 52 -5.96 13.00 -19.91
CA GLY A 52 -4.97 12.27 -20.70
C GLY A 52 -3.61 12.97 -20.66
N LEU A 53 -2.58 12.25 -20.21
CA LEU A 53 -1.20 12.71 -20.25
C LEU A 53 -0.76 12.83 -21.73
N THR A 54 -0.72 14.04 -22.28
CA THR A 54 -0.22 14.27 -23.65
C THR A 54 1.16 14.92 -23.61
N ALA A 55 2.21 14.17 -23.95
CA ALA A 55 3.53 14.72 -24.27
C ALA A 55 3.68 14.76 -25.80
N PRO A 56 3.99 15.91 -26.42
CA PRO A 56 4.15 16.00 -27.87
C PRO A 56 5.33 15.20 -28.42
N ASN A 57 6.38 14.96 -27.60
CA ASN A 57 7.54 14.11 -27.92
C ASN A 57 8.31 13.78 -26.62
N GLY A 58 8.19 12.55 -26.10
CA GLY A 58 8.99 12.06 -24.96
C GLY A 58 8.19 11.67 -23.71
N PRO A 59 8.88 11.24 -22.63
CA PRO A 59 8.23 10.88 -21.37
C PRO A 59 7.43 12.05 -20.81
N VAL A 60 6.24 11.76 -20.28
CA VAL A 60 5.44 12.80 -19.59
C VAL A 60 6.06 13.05 -18.22
N THR A 61 6.78 14.16 -18.09
CA THR A 61 7.28 14.67 -16.81
C THR A 61 6.34 15.74 -16.29
N GLY A 62 5.73 15.51 -15.13
CA GLY A 62 4.85 16.45 -14.46
C GLY A 62 4.77 16.17 -12.96
N THR A 63 4.48 17.19 -12.16
CA THR A 63 4.16 17.00 -10.73
C THR A 63 2.71 16.57 -10.63
N PHE A 64 2.46 15.40 -10.04
CA PHE A 64 1.10 14.94 -9.77
C PHE A 64 0.44 15.90 -8.76
N ALA A 65 -0.59 16.60 -9.20
CA ALA A 65 -1.44 17.46 -8.37
C ALA A 65 -2.82 16.79 -8.21
N GLY A 66 -2.85 15.66 -7.52
CA GLY A 66 -4.08 14.93 -7.22
C GLY A 66 -4.01 14.27 -5.84
N ASN A 67 -5.12 13.68 -5.42
CA ASN A 67 -5.16 12.85 -4.22
C ASN A 67 -4.93 11.40 -4.61
N LEU A 68 -4.21 10.65 -3.76
CA LEU A 68 -4.21 9.20 -3.84
C LEU A 68 -5.60 8.72 -3.42
N GLU A 69 -6.25 7.92 -4.26
CA GLU A 69 -7.58 7.35 -4.01
C GLU A 69 -7.55 5.81 -4.01
#